data_AF-A0A660MAN8-F1
#
_entry.id   AF-A0A660MAN8-F1
#
_cell.length_a   1.000
_cell.length_b   1.000
_cell.length_c   1.000
_cell.angle_alpha   90.00
_cell.angle_beta   90.00
_cell.angle_gamma   90.00
#
_symmetry.space_group_name_H-M   'P 1'
#
loop_
_entity.id
_entity.type
_entity.pdbx_description
1 polymer ?
#
loop_
_entity_poly.entity_id
_entity_poly.type
_entity_poly.pdbx_seq_one_letter_code
_entity_poly.pdbx_strand_id
1 'polypeptide(L)' 'MNLVIALDSYKESLSAADACAAVARGFRAIYPHADCRILPMADGGEGTTAALVAARGGAW' A
#
# COMPACT_ATOMS: atom_id res chain seq x y z
N MET A 1 -3.95 11.80 13.61
CA MET A 1 -2.85 11.97 12.64
C MET A 1 -3.23 11.19 11.40
N ASN A 2 -3.16 11.82 10.23
CA ASN A 2 -3.52 11.18 8.96
C ASN A 2 -2.24 10.78 8.24
N LEU A 3 -2.09 9.48 7.93
CA LEU A 3 -0.95 8.93 7.20
C LEU A 3 -1.41 8.40 5.85
N VAL A 4 -0.79 8.91 4.80
CA VAL A 4 -0.88 8.29 3.47
C VAL A 4 0.31 7.35 3.32
N ILE A 5 0.03 6.08 3.04
CA ILE A 5 1.04 5.04 2.86
C ILE A 5 0.97 4.61 1.40
N ALA A 6 1.96 5.03 0.61
CA ALA A 6 1.97 4.85 -0.84
C ALA A 6 3.33 4.31 -1.30
N LEU A 7 3.56 3.02 -1.09
CA LEU A 7 4.78 2.33 -1.48
C LEU A 7 4.59 1.58 -2.80
N ASP A 8 5.69 1.42 -3.52
CA ASP A 8 5.83 0.45 -4.61
C ASP A 8 6.25 -0.92 -4.07
N SER A 9 6.19 -1.93 -4.94
CA SER A 9 6.62 -3.29 -4.66
C SER A 9 8.12 -3.38 -4.35
N TYR A 10 8.45 -4.38 -3.54
CA TYR A 10 9.83 -4.81 -3.34
C TYR A 10 10.01 -5.98 -4.29
N LYS A 11 10.66 -5.74 -5.43
CA LYS A 11 10.76 -6.69 -6.54
C LYS A 11 11.23 -8.06 -6.06
N GLU A 12 10.53 -9.11 -6.50
CA GLU A 12 10.72 -10.52 -6.08
C GLU A 12 10.57 -10.80 -4.56
N SER A 13 9.95 -9.89 -3.79
CA SER A 13 9.83 -10.04 -2.33
C SER A 13 8.44 -9.70 -1.81
N LEU A 14 8.01 -8.44 -1.92
CA LEU A 14 6.71 -7.99 -1.40
C LEU A 14 5.95 -7.26 -2.48
N SER A 15 4.65 -7.53 -2.56
CA SER A 15 3.75 -6.67 -3.32
C SER A 15 3.69 -5.27 -2.70
N ALA A 16 3.34 -4.26 -3.50
CA ALA A 16 3.11 -2.90 -3.01
C ALA A 16 2.07 -2.87 -1.86
N ALA A 17 1.04 -3.72 -1.94
CA ALA A 17 0.01 -3.83 -0.92
C ALA A 17 0.54 -4.38 0.40
N ASP A 18 1.38 -5.43 0.34
CA ASP A 18 1.99 -6.04 1.53
C ASP A 18 2.99 -5.09 2.19
N ALA A 19 3.78 -4.37 1.39
CA ALA A 19 4.69 -3.34 1.88
C ALA A 19 3.92 -2.23 2.62
N CYS A 20 2.84 -1.72 2.03
CA CYS A 20 1.99 -0.73 2.69
C CYS A 20 1.36 -1.27 3.98
N ALA A 21 0.88 -2.52 3.98
CA ALA A 21 0.31 -3.13 5.16
C ALA A 21 1.35 -3.30 6.29
N ALA A 22 2.60 -3.65 5.96
CA ALA A 22 3.68 -3.75 6.93
C ALA A 22 3.99 -2.39 7.59
N VAL A 23 4.09 -1.33 6.80
CA VAL A 23 4.28 0.04 7.32
C VAL A 23 3.09 0.46 8.19
N ALA A 24 1.86 0.20 7.77
CA ALA A 24 0.66 0.52 8.54
C ALA A 24 0.65 -0.19 9.90
N ARG A 25 1.06 -1.46 9.96
CA ARG A 25 1.19 -2.21 11.22
C ARG A 25 2.22 -1.57 12.15
N GLY A 26 3.39 -1.22 11.62
CA GLY A 26 4.45 -0.55 12.39
C GLY A 26 3.99 0.78 12.99
N PHE A 27 3.32 1.61 12.19
CA PHE A 27 2.77 2.87 12.68
C PHE A 27 1.67 2.68 13.72
N ARG A 28 0.75 1.74 13.52
CA ARG A 28 -0.33 1.48 14.49
C ARG A 28 0.16 0.93 15.83
N ALA A 29 1.32 0.29 15.86
CA ALA A 29 1.93 -0.16 17.12
C ALA A 29 2.35 1.01 18.03
N ILE A 30 2.70 2.17 17.45
CA ILE A 30 3.12 3.38 18.19
C ILE A 30 2.00 4.42 18.27
N TYR A 31 1.19 4.52 17.21
CA TYR A 31 0.07 5.44 17.08
C TYR A 31 -1.22 4.68 16.76
N PRO A 32 -1.87 4.05 17.76
CA PRO A 32 -3.03 3.17 17.55
C PRO A 32 -4.22 3.86 16.87
N HIS A 33 -4.34 5.17 17.01
CA HIS A 33 -5.41 5.99 16.44
C HIS A 33 -5.01 6.73 15.16
N ALA A 34 -3.88 6.38 14.55
CA ALA A 34 -3.51 6.92 13.25
C ALA A 34 -4.51 6.47 12.18
N ASP A 35 -5.04 7.43 11.42
CA ASP A 35 -5.82 7.14 10.23
C ASP A 35 -4.86 6.86 9.08
N CYS A 36 -4.65 5.56 8.80
CA CYS A 36 -3.74 5.09 7.78
C CYS A 36 -4.50 4.80 6.48
N ARG A 37 -4.34 5.67 5.49
CA ARG A 37 -4.84 5.46 4.12
C ARG A 37 -3.78 4.74 3.30
N ILE A 38 -4.08 3.51 2.90
CA ILE A 38 -3.19 2.66 2.09
C ILE A 38 -3.49 2.87 0.60
N LEU A 39 -2.47 3.23 -0.18
CA LEU A 39 -2.54 3.47 -1.62
C LEU A 39 -1.33 2.80 -2.30
N PRO A 40 -1.38 1.48 -2.57
CA PRO A 40 -0.29 0.78 -3.23
C PRO A 40 -0.01 1.41 -4.60
N MET A 41 1.27 1.61 -4.90
CA MET A 41 1.72 2.29 -6.11
C MET A 41 2.42 1.33 -7.07
N ALA A 42 2.57 1.78 -8.31
CA ALA A 42 3.37 1.15 -9.35
C ALA A 42 3.76 2.22 -10.38
N ASP A 43 4.82 1.97 -11.14
CA ASP A 43 5.41 2.93 -12.08
C ASP A 43 5.00 2.74 -13.55
N GLY A 44 4.13 1.77 -13.84
CA GLY A 44 3.76 1.36 -15.20
C GLY A 44 4.27 -0.04 -15.57
N GLY A 45 5.16 -0.61 -14.77
CA GLY A 45 5.63 -1.98 -14.91
C GLY A 45 4.70 -3.03 -14.31
N GLU A 46 5.31 -4.13 -13.86
CA GLU A 46 4.62 -5.21 -13.16
C GLU A 46 3.88 -4.70 -11.91
N GLY A 47 2.70 -5.24 -11.65
CA GLY A 47 1.87 -4.82 -10.52
C GLY A 47 1.02 -3.56 -10.76
N THR A 48 1.20 -2.85 -11.89
CA THR A 48 0.45 -1.61 -12.19
C THR A 48 -1.05 -1.80 -12.19
N THR A 49 -1.55 -2.85 -12.86
CA THR A 49 -2.99 -3.05 -12.92
C THR A 49 -3.56 -3.47 -11.56
N ALA A 50 -2.78 -4.19 -10.73
CA ALA A 50 -3.18 -4.49 -9.35
C ALA A 50 -3.26 -3.21 -8.49
N ALA A 51 -2.29 -2.30 -8.62
CA ALA A 51 -2.30 -1.00 -7.97
C ALA A 51 -3.51 -0.15 -8.39
N LEU A 52 -3.84 -0.12 -9.69
CA LEU A 52 -5.02 0.58 -10.21
C LEU A 52 -6.33 -0.02 -9.71
N VAL A 53 -6.45 -1.35 -9.71
CA VAL A 53 -7.62 -2.06 -9.18
C VAL A 53 -7.83 -1.73 -7.70
N ALA A 54 -6.76 -1.79 -6.90
CA ALA A 54 -6.82 -1.41 -5.48
C ALA A 54 -7.22 0.05 -5.28
N ALA A 55 -6.67 0.97 -6.07
CA ALA A 55 -6.97 2.40 -5.97
C ALA A 55 -8.40 2.77 -6.40
N ARG A 56 -9.00 1.98 -7.29
CA ARG A 56 -10.32 2.28 -7.90
C ARG A 56 -11.45 1.38 -7.41
N GLY A 57 -11.17 0.41 -6.54
CA GLY A 57 -12.16 -0.59 -6.11
C GLY A 57 -12.63 -1.47 -7.27
N GLY A 58 -11.73 -1.74 -8.22
CA GLY A 58 -12.03 -2.58 -9.39
C GLY A 58 -12.07 -4.07 -9.05
N ALA A 59 -12.40 -4.88 -10.05
CA ALA A 59 -12.27 -6.32 -10.02
C ALA A 59 -11.61 -6.79 -11.32
N TRP A 60 -10.96 -7.95 -11.25
CA TRP A 60 -10.36 -8.64 -12.39
C TRP A 60 -11.28 -9.72 -12.91
#